data_AF-D7KU86-F1
#
_entry.id   AF-D7KU86-F1
#
_cell.length_a   1.000
_cell.length_b   1.000
_cell.length_c   1.000
_cell.angle_alpha   90.00
_cell.angle_beta   90.00
_cell.angle_gamma   90.00
#
_symmetry.space_group_name_H-M   'P 1'
#
loop_
_entity.id
_entity.type
_entity.pdbx_description
1 polymer ?
#
loop_
_entity_poly.entity_id
_entity_poly.type
_entity_poly.pdbx_seq_one_letter_code
_entity_poly.pdbx_strand_id
1 'polypeptide(L)'
;MMIEAVAAIVTHAPSSRDSGKKVLPSPVAQYALDKGLPSHLIFSPEKAGDEAFLSALRELQPALCITAGYGNILPTKFLKILVHGYYKLLLILDG
;
A
#
# COMPACT_ATOMS: atom_id res chain seq x y z
N MET A 1 7.09 -17.83 -8.48
CA MET A 1 7.25 -17.48 -7.05
C MET A 1 5.99 -16.74 -6.64
N MET A 2 5.13 -17.39 -5.84
CA MET A 2 3.72 -17.04 -5.62
C MET A 2 3.54 -15.71 -4.88
N ILE A 3 2.73 -14.81 -5.44
CA ILE A 3 2.21 -13.59 -4.79
C ILE A 3 0.99 -13.87 -3.88
N GLU A 4 0.60 -15.13 -3.66
CA GLU A 4 -0.61 -15.47 -2.86
C GLU A 4 -0.58 -14.94 -1.42
N ALA A 5 0.60 -14.63 -0.86
CA ALA A 5 0.72 -14.08 0.48
C ALA A 5 0.53 -12.55 0.58
N VAL A 6 0.62 -11.81 -0.55
CA VAL A 6 0.56 -10.32 -0.53
C VAL A 6 -0.89 -9.86 -0.67
N ALA A 7 -1.42 -9.28 0.40
CA ALA A 7 -2.77 -8.76 0.49
C ALA A 7 -2.98 -7.51 -0.36
N ALA A 8 -2.00 -6.61 -0.31
CA ALA A 8 -2.01 -5.32 -0.96
C ALA A 8 -0.63 -4.68 -0.88
N ILE A 9 -0.44 -3.67 -1.72
CA ILE A 9 0.71 -2.78 -1.71
C ILE A 9 0.25 -1.36 -1.45
N VAL A 10 1.00 -0.63 -0.63
CA VAL A 10 0.82 0.81 -0.40
C VAL A 10 2.06 1.53 -0.89
N THR A 11 1.88 2.52 -1.76
CA THR A 11 2.93 3.35 -2.36
C THR A 11 2.54 4.83 -2.24
N HIS A 12 3.45 5.77 -2.50
CA HIS A 12 3.08 7.19 -2.52
C HIS A 12 2.14 7.52 -3.66
N ALA A 13 1.26 8.50 -3.41
CA ALA A 13 0.60 9.21 -4.49
C ALA A 13 1.66 9.86 -5.39
N PRO A 14 1.52 9.79 -6.72
CA PRO A 14 2.43 10.46 -7.64
C PRO A 14 2.51 11.95 -7.29
N SER A 15 3.73 12.47 -7.12
CA SER A 15 3.92 13.85 -6.68
C SER A 15 3.45 14.84 -7.76
N SER A 16 2.74 15.90 -7.35
CA SER A 16 2.28 16.97 -8.25
C SER A 16 3.41 17.74 -8.94
N ARG A 17 4.67 17.56 -8.48
CA ARG A 17 5.87 18.20 -9.01
C ARG A 17 6.22 17.75 -10.44
N ASP A 18 5.70 16.62 -10.89
CA ASP A 18 5.80 16.16 -12.27
C ASP A 18 4.58 16.55 -13.14
N SER A 19 3.93 17.69 -12.82
CA SER A 19 2.86 18.30 -13.63
C SER A 19 3.38 18.67 -15.02
N GLY A 20 3.34 17.69 -15.93
CA GLY A 20 3.77 17.79 -17.32
C GLY A 20 4.05 16.43 -17.97
N LYS A 21 4.32 15.39 -17.19
CA LYS A 21 4.50 14.02 -17.67
C LYS A 21 3.30 13.14 -17.31
N LYS A 22 3.01 12.12 -18.13
CA LYS A 22 1.98 11.13 -17.83
C LYS A 22 2.16 10.64 -16.39
N VAL A 23 1.07 10.57 -15.63
CA VAL A 23 1.07 9.98 -14.29
C VAL A 23 1.46 8.52 -14.44
N LEU A 24 2.73 8.23 -14.19
CA LEU A 24 3.26 6.88 -14.21
C LEU A 24 3.07 6.25 -12.82
N PRO A 25 2.80 4.94 -12.73
CA PRO A 25 2.86 4.23 -11.46
C PRO A 25 4.25 4.39 -10.85
N SER A 26 4.33 4.36 -9.52
CA SER A 26 5.61 4.25 -8.84
C SER A 26 6.35 2.97 -9.27
N PRO A 27 7.69 2.89 -9.12
CA PRO A 27 8.44 1.68 -9.43
C PRO A 27 7.88 0.43 -8.73
N VAL A 28 7.41 0.59 -7.49
CA VAL A 28 6.77 -0.48 -6.71
C VAL A 28 5.41 -0.87 -7.30
N ALA A 29 4.56 0.10 -7.61
CA ALA A 29 3.25 -0.18 -8.22
C ALA A 29 3.41 -0.86 -9.58
N GLN A 30 4.36 -0.40 -10.40
CA GLN A 30 4.64 -1.04 -11.68
C GLN A 30 5.12 -2.48 -11.48
N TYR A 31 6.06 -2.72 -10.55
CA TYR A 31 6.52 -4.07 -10.23
C TYR A 31 5.39 -4.98 -9.75
N ALA A 32 4.48 -4.46 -8.93
CA ALA A 32 3.30 -5.19 -8.46
C ALA A 32 2.38 -5.63 -9.61
N LEU A 33 2.08 -4.70 -10.52
CA LEU A 33 1.29 -4.95 -11.72
C LEU A 33 1.97 -5.99 -12.61
N ASP A 34 3.28 -5.88 -12.83
CA ASP A 34 4.07 -6.81 -13.64
C ASP A 34 4.10 -8.23 -13.05
N LYS A 35 3.95 -8.35 -11.71
CA LYS A 35 3.81 -9.64 -11.02
C LYS A 35 2.38 -10.18 -11.02
N GLY A 36 1.42 -9.44 -11.57
CA GLY A 36 0.02 -9.83 -11.66
C GLY A 36 -0.82 -9.48 -10.43
N LEU A 37 -0.33 -8.60 -9.54
CA LEU A 37 -1.16 -8.08 -8.47
C LEU A 37 -2.27 -7.19 -9.07
N PRO A 38 -3.56 -7.44 -8.77
CA PRO A 38 -4.64 -6.61 -9.26
C PRO A 38 -4.47 -5.14 -8.84
N SER A 39 -4.79 -4.21 -9.75
CA SER A 39 -4.67 -2.77 -9.50
C SER A 39 -5.50 -2.29 -8.31
N HIS A 40 -6.62 -2.93 -8.00
CA HIS A 40 -7.45 -2.62 -6.83
C HIS A 40 -6.81 -3.00 -5.47
N LEU A 41 -5.71 -3.76 -5.50
CA LEU A 41 -4.89 -4.09 -4.31
C LEU A 41 -3.63 -3.21 -4.22
N ILE A 42 -3.53 -2.17 -5.06
CA ILE A 42 -2.45 -1.19 -5.02
C ILE A 42 -3.06 0.14 -4.57
N PHE A 43 -2.66 0.60 -3.38
CA PHE A 43 -3.14 1.83 -2.77
C PHE A 43 -2.09 2.93 -2.87
N SER A 44 -2.53 4.14 -3.19
CA SER A 44 -1.69 5.33 -3.24
C SER A 44 -2.33 6.50 -2.48
N PRO A 45 -2.59 6.37 -1.16
CA PRO A 45 -3.26 7.41 -0.40
C PRO A 45 -2.35 8.64 -0.26
N GLU A 46 -2.93 9.85 -0.33
CA GLU A 46 -2.17 11.07 -0.03
C GLU A 46 -1.67 11.11 1.42
N LYS A 47 -2.43 10.47 2.34
CA LYS A 47 -2.09 10.37 3.76
C LYS A 47 -2.36 8.96 4.26
N ALA A 48 -1.43 8.40 5.02
CA ALA A 48 -1.60 7.08 5.68
C ALA A 48 -2.80 7.03 6.65
N GLY A 49 -3.30 8.19 7.08
CA GLY A 49 -4.46 8.33 7.93
C GLY A 49 -5.77 8.60 7.20
N ASP A 50 -5.83 8.46 5.88
CA ASP A 50 -7.09 8.63 5.15
C ASP A 50 -8.12 7.56 5.54
N GLU A 51 -9.35 7.94 5.86
CA GLU A 51 -10.36 6.99 6.38
C GLU A 51 -10.88 6.04 5.31
N ALA A 52 -11.00 6.47 4.06
CA ALA A 52 -11.43 5.59 2.96
C ALA A 52 -10.38 4.50 2.71
N PHE A 53 -9.11 4.90 2.68
CA PHE A 53 -7.98 3.97 2.63
C PHE A 53 -7.97 2.99 3.82
N LEU A 54 -8.08 3.50 5.05
CA LEU A 54 -8.08 2.66 6.24
C LEU A 54 -9.28 1.70 6.28
N SER A 55 -10.44 2.10 5.73
CA SER A 55 -11.61 1.22 5.62
C SER A 55 -11.32 0.06 4.67
N ALA A 56 -10.83 0.33 3.47
CA ALA A 56 -10.44 -0.71 2.52
C ALA A 56 -9.36 -1.64 3.09
N LEU A 57 -8.41 -1.08 3.84
CA LEU A 57 -7.36 -1.88 4.47
C LEU A 57 -7.88 -2.80 5.59
N ARG A 58 -8.91 -2.37 6.34
CA ARG A 58 -9.56 -3.21 7.36
C ARG A 58 -10.30 -4.39 6.73
N GLU A 59 -10.94 -4.19 5.59
CA GLU A 59 -11.64 -5.25 4.85
C GLU A 59 -10.68 -6.35 4.37
N LEU A 60 -9.43 -5.97 4.05
CA LEU A 60 -8.38 -6.92 3.65
C LEU A 60 -7.84 -7.77 4.81
N GLN A 61 -8.09 -7.38 6.07
CA GLN A 61 -7.63 -8.04 7.29
C GLN A 61 -6.16 -8.49 7.26
N PRO A 62 -5.20 -7.58 6.99
CA PRO A 62 -3.79 -7.95 6.98
C PRO A 62 -3.33 -8.36 8.38
N ALA A 63 -2.56 -9.45 8.44
CA ALA A 63 -1.93 -9.98 9.64
C ALA A 63 -0.58 -9.32 9.93
N LEU A 64 0.15 -8.93 8.89
CA LEU A 64 1.48 -8.34 9.00
C LEU A 64 1.59 -7.14 8.06
N CYS A 65 2.29 -6.10 8.49
CA CYS A 65 2.67 -4.97 7.65
C CYS A 65 4.19 -4.85 7.64
N ILE A 66 4.79 -4.87 6.45
CA ILE A 66 6.21 -4.58 6.27
C ILE A 66 6.33 -3.20 5.66
N THR A 67 7.17 -2.35 6.25
CA THR A 67 7.50 -1.05 5.68
C THR A 67 8.96 -1.02 5.24
N ALA A 68 9.22 -0.48 4.05
CA ALA A 68 10.56 -0.05 3.64
C ALA A 68 10.41 1.34 3.02
N GLY A 69 11.24 2.29 3.45
CA GLY A 69 11.35 3.67 2.93
C GLY A 69 10.05 4.48 2.75
N TYR A 70 8.95 4.13 3.42
CA TYR A 70 7.63 4.79 3.25
C TYR A 70 7.64 6.31 3.50
N GLY A 71 8.55 6.85 4.32
CA GLY A 71 8.70 8.30 4.55
C GLY A 71 7.56 8.98 5.32
N ASN A 72 6.33 8.44 5.28
CA ASN A 72 5.17 8.94 5.99
C ASN A 72 5.09 8.36 7.42
N ILE A 73 4.71 9.21 8.38
CA ILE A 73 4.42 8.77 9.74
C ILE A 73 3.11 7.96 9.73
N LEU A 74 3.17 6.72 10.22
CA LEU A 74 2.00 5.87 10.38
C LEU A 74 1.24 6.27 11.66
N PRO A 75 -0.03 6.72 11.55
CA PRO A 75 -0.80 7.10 12.72
C PRO A 75 -1.26 5.86 13.50
N THR A 76 -1.52 6.01 14.80
CA THR A 76 -1.98 4.91 15.69
C THR A 76 -3.19 4.15 15.14
N LYS A 77 -4.11 4.85 14.47
CA LYS A 77 -5.30 4.23 13.85
C LYS A 77 -4.97 3.26 12.70
N PHE A 78 -3.86 3.47 12.00
CA PHE A 78 -3.34 2.55 11.00
C PHE A 78 -2.79 1.30 11.70
N LEU A 79 -1.95 1.48 12.71
CA LEU A 79 -1.30 0.38 13.45
C LEU A 79 -2.31 -0.56 14.13
N LYS A 80 -3.44 -0.02 14.60
CA LYS A 80 -4.52 -0.80 15.22
C LYS A 80 -5.21 -1.79 14.27
N ILE A 81 -5.08 -1.63 12.95
CA ILE A 81 -5.64 -2.56 11.95
C ILE A 81 -4.95 -3.92 12.03
N LEU A 82 -3.67 -3.95 12.41
CA LEU A 82 -2.81 -5.14 12.35
C LEU A 82 -2.96 -6.10 13.55
N VAL A 83 -3.84 -5.79 14.51
CA VAL A 83 -3.91 -6.50 15.80
C VAL A 83 -4.67 -7.83 15.71
N HIS A 84 -5.35 -8.13 14.59
CA HIS A 84 -6.36 -9.21 14.56
C HIS A 84 -6.24 -10.25 13.42
N GLY A 85 -5.18 -10.26 12.61
CA GLY A 85 -5.12 -11.11 11.41
C GLY A 85 -4.30 -12.40 11.57
N TYR A 86 -4.77 -13.51 10.99
CA TYR A 86 -3.99 -14.70 10.71
C TYR A 86 -3.79 -14.79 9.17
N TYR A 87 -2.54 -14.91 8.70
CA TYR A 87 -2.13 -15.32 7.33
C TYR A 87 -1.97 -14.31 6.16
N LYS A 88 -2.15 -12.99 6.27
CA LYS A 88 -1.99 -12.05 5.11
C LYS A 88 -0.96 -10.93 5.30
N LEU A 89 -0.11 -10.66 4.31
CA LEU A 89 0.96 -9.65 4.38
C LEU A 89 0.61 -8.38 3.58
N LEU A 90 0.67 -7.22 4.24
CA LEU A 90 0.64 -5.89 3.63
C LEU A 90 2.08 -5.40 3.43
N LEU A 91 2.42 -4.99 2.22
CA LEU A 91 3.71 -4.37 1.92
C LEU A 91 3.51 -2.87 1.70
N ILE A 92 4.12 -2.05 2.56
CA ILE A 92 4.25 -0.61 2.35
C ILE A 92 5.66 -0.36 1.85
N LEU A 93 5.82 -0.12 0.57
CA LEU A 93 7.14 0.12 -0.02
C LEU A 93 7.11 1.51 -0.64
N ASP A 94 7.81 2.41 0.04
CA ASP A 94 8.34 3.71 -0.38
C ASP A 94 9.85 3.74 -0.53
N GLY A 95 10.48 4.56 -1.34
CA GLY A 95 11.89 4.92 -1.16
C GLY A 95 12.18 6.21 -1.89
#